data_AF-A0A537M4F1-F1
#
_entry.id   AF-A0A537M4F1-F1
#
_cell.length_a   1.000
_cell.length_b   1.000
_cell.length_c   1.000
_cell.angle_alpha   90.00
_cell.angle_beta   90.00
_cell.angle_gamma   90.00
#
_symmetry.space_group_name_H-M   'P 1'
#
loop_
_entity.id
_entity.type
_entity.pdbx_description
1 polymer ?
#
loop_
_entity_poly.entity_id
_entity_poly.type
_entity_poly.pdbx_seq_one_letter_code
_entity_poly.pdbx_strand_id
1 'polypeptide(L)'
;MRPRDGLRVEALTVAFRGAGHPVIRGVSFEIAPGEAFGLVGESGSGKSLTCRAILRLLPRGAVGGGRVTYDARSLLELGDAQMQALRGSTIAMIFQDPMTALNPVLRVGDAIAQVIRSHEGLGARAARTRALEMMERVGIRDAARRAAAYPHEFSGGMRQRIHIAMALAARPTLLLADEPTTALDVIVQ
;
A
#
# COMPACT_ATOMS: atom_id res chain seq x y z
N MET A 1 -18.64 14.98 -11.43
CA MET A 1 -17.42 14.25 -10.98
C MET A 1 -16.45 14.27 -12.16
N ARG A 2 -15.25 14.85 -12.03
CA ARG A 2 -14.29 14.83 -13.15
C ARG A 2 -13.90 13.37 -13.45
N PRO A 3 -13.75 12.96 -14.72
CA PRO A 3 -13.17 11.67 -15.03
C PRO A 3 -11.80 11.62 -14.35
N ARG A 4 -11.57 10.56 -13.57
CA ARG A 4 -10.24 10.32 -13.00
C ARG A 4 -9.39 9.71 -14.08
N ASP A 5 -8.15 10.17 -14.22
CA ASP A 5 -7.20 9.46 -15.06
C ASP A 5 -6.56 8.34 -14.24
N GLY A 6 -6.30 7.22 -14.92
CA GLY A 6 -5.70 6.03 -14.33
C GLY A 6 -4.25 6.19 -13.90
N LEU A 7 -3.60 5.07 -13.59
CA LEU A 7 -2.14 5.01 -13.48
C LEU A 7 -1.55 4.79 -14.87
N ARG A 8 -0.52 5.56 -15.24
CA ARG A 8 0.28 5.34 -16.45
C ARG A 8 1.75 5.27 -16.07
N VAL A 9 2.40 4.19 -16.46
CA VAL A 9 3.83 3.95 -16.28
C VAL A 9 4.45 3.87 -17.67
N GLU A 10 5.49 4.66 -17.92
CA GLU A 10 6.14 4.76 -19.23
C GLU A 10 7.65 4.63 -19.07
N ALA A 11 8.22 3.64 -19.76
CA ALA A 11 9.66 3.38 -19.82
C ALA A 11 10.35 3.39 -18.45
N LEU A 12 9.67 2.93 -17.40
CA LEU A 12 10.20 2.94 -16.03
C LEU A 12 11.46 2.09 -15.95
N THR A 13 12.54 2.71 -15.49
CA THR A 13 13.85 2.06 -15.34
C THR A 13 14.35 2.23 -13.92
N VAL A 14 14.80 1.13 -13.31
CA VAL A 14 15.33 1.12 -11.94
C VAL A 14 16.71 0.48 -11.94
N ALA A 15 17.69 1.19 -11.39
CA ALA A 15 19.08 0.75 -11.26
C ALA A 15 19.64 1.16 -9.90
N PHE A 16 20.37 0.27 -9.25
CA PHE A 16 21.02 0.57 -7.97
C PHE A 16 22.50 0.84 -8.18
N ARG A 17 23.08 1.72 -7.35
CA ARG A 17 24.53 1.95 -7.37
C ARG A 17 25.27 0.62 -7.14
N GLY A 18 26.23 0.31 -8.01
CA GLY A 18 27.00 -0.93 -7.97
C GLY A 18 26.35 -2.11 -8.70
N ALA A 19 25.09 -2.01 -9.13
CA ALA A 19 24.51 -2.98 -10.05
C ALA A 19 25.03 -2.67 -11.46
N GLY A 20 25.74 -3.62 -12.10
CA GLY A 20 26.30 -3.44 -13.45
C GLY A 20 25.25 -3.29 -14.55
N HIS A 21 23.95 -3.45 -14.23
CA HIS A 21 22.84 -3.27 -15.15
C HIS A 21 21.54 -2.89 -14.41
N PRO A 22 20.57 -2.24 -15.08
CA PRO A 22 19.27 -1.96 -14.48
C PRO A 22 18.50 -3.25 -14.16
N VAL A 23 17.85 -3.24 -13.00
CA VAL A 23 17.00 -4.34 -12.50
C VAL A 23 15.63 -4.29 -13.17
N ILE A 24 15.09 -3.08 -13.39
CA ILE A 24 13.88 -2.86 -14.22
C ILE A 24 14.31 -2.08 -15.46
N ARG A 25 13.87 -2.54 -16.64
CA ARG A 25 14.28 -2.00 -17.94
C ARG A 25 13.07 -1.57 -18.76
N GLY A 26 12.75 -0.28 -18.75
CA GLY A 26 11.78 0.31 -19.68
C GLY A 26 10.33 -0.19 -19.54
N VAL A 27 9.89 -0.60 -18.35
CA VAL A 27 8.54 -1.14 -18.15
C VAL A 27 7.49 -0.07 -18.45
N SER A 28 6.46 -0.43 -19.24
CA SER A 28 5.37 0.47 -19.60
C SER A 28 4.02 -0.26 -19.51
N PHE A 29 3.03 0.36 -18.88
CA PHE A 29 1.66 -0.13 -18.79
C PHE A 29 0.72 0.98 -18.31
N GLU A 30 -0.58 0.77 -18.50
CA GLU A 30 -1.64 1.66 -18.03
C GLU A 30 -2.67 0.86 -17.23
N ILE A 31 -3.27 1.50 -16.23
CA ILE A 31 -4.35 0.95 -15.41
C ILE A 31 -5.46 1.99 -15.36
N ALA A 32 -6.59 1.71 -15.99
CA ALA A 32 -7.77 2.57 -15.98
C ALA A 32 -8.44 2.62 -14.59
N PRO A 33 -9.22 3.68 -14.29
CA PRO A 33 -9.98 3.73 -13.05
C PRO A 33 -10.94 2.54 -12.91
N GLY A 34 -10.86 1.83 -11.78
CA GLY A 34 -11.68 0.65 -11.52
C GLY A 34 -11.18 -0.64 -12.19
N GLU A 35 -10.08 -0.58 -12.93
CA GLU A 35 -9.44 -1.76 -13.51
C GLU A 35 -8.67 -2.56 -12.45
N ALA A 36 -8.76 -3.88 -12.54
CA ALA A 36 -7.87 -4.79 -11.82
C ALA A 36 -6.76 -5.25 -12.77
N PHE A 37 -5.52 -4.85 -12.48
CA PHE A 37 -4.35 -5.18 -13.28
C PHE A 37 -3.43 -6.14 -12.53
N GLY A 38 -2.95 -7.18 -13.21
CA GLY A 38 -2.03 -8.17 -12.65
C GLY A 38 -0.63 -8.07 -13.27
N LEU A 39 0.39 -7.81 -12.45
CA LEU A 39 1.80 -7.91 -12.86
C LEU A 39 2.37 -9.26 -12.41
N VAL A 40 2.57 -10.17 -13.36
CA VAL A 40 3.07 -11.52 -13.11
C VAL A 40 4.49 -11.73 -13.65
N GLY A 41 5.23 -12.65 -13.05
CA GLY A 41 6.59 -12.99 -13.44
C GLY A 41 7.33 -13.76 -12.35
N GLU A 42 8.49 -14.30 -12.68
CA GLU A 42 9.30 -15.11 -11.76
C GLU A 42 9.77 -14.35 -10.52
N SER A 43 10.17 -15.08 -9.47
CA SER A 43 10.78 -14.46 -8.29
C SER A 43 12.02 -13.66 -8.71
N GLY A 44 12.18 -12.44 -8.17
CA GLY A 44 13.29 -11.56 -8.53
C GLY A 44 13.14 -10.79 -9.85
N SER A 45 12.04 -10.93 -10.61
CA SER A 45 11.81 -10.21 -11.86
C SER A 45 11.53 -8.70 -11.72
N GLY A 46 11.53 -8.16 -10.50
CA GLY A 46 11.34 -6.74 -10.23
C GLY A 46 9.90 -6.29 -9.97
N LYS A 47 8.91 -7.19 -9.85
CA LYS A 47 7.50 -6.85 -9.56
C LYS A 47 7.34 -5.92 -8.35
N SER A 48 7.87 -6.32 -7.21
CA SER A 48 7.85 -5.55 -5.96
C SER A 48 8.60 -4.23 -6.08
N LEU A 49 9.70 -4.22 -6.84
CA LEU A 49 10.47 -3.00 -7.12
C LEU A 49 9.67 -2.01 -7.98
N THR A 50 8.89 -2.49 -8.95
CA THR A 50 7.99 -1.66 -9.77
C THR A 50 6.96 -0.96 -8.89
N CYS A 51 6.27 -1.70 -8.00
CA CYS A 51 5.31 -1.13 -7.06
C CYS A 51 5.95 -0.08 -6.14
N ARG A 52 7.13 -0.38 -5.58
CA ARG A 52 7.87 0.56 -4.72
C ARG A 52 8.38 1.78 -5.50
N ALA A 53 8.77 1.63 -6.75
CA ALA A 53 9.22 2.73 -7.61
C ALA A 53 8.08 3.71 -7.92
N ILE A 54 6.88 3.19 -8.25
CA ILE A 54 5.67 4.00 -8.49
C ILE A 54 5.39 4.91 -7.28
N LEU A 55 5.51 4.36 -6.06
CA LEU A 55 5.30 5.10 -4.82
C LEU A 55 6.54 5.83 -4.30
N ARG A 56 7.65 5.88 -5.05
CA ARG A 56 8.93 6.50 -4.64
C ARG A 56 9.43 6.01 -3.27
N LEU A 57 9.29 4.72 -3.00
CA LEU A 57 9.74 4.04 -1.78
C LEU A 57 11.14 3.42 -1.94
N LEU A 58 11.77 3.58 -3.10
CA LEU A 58 13.15 3.19 -3.33
C LEU A 58 14.14 4.27 -2.86
N PRO A 59 15.41 3.89 -2.57
CA PRO A 59 16.47 4.86 -2.31
C PRO A 59 16.55 5.95 -3.38
N ARG A 60 16.90 7.18 -2.97
CA ARG A 60 17.05 8.30 -3.91
C ARG A 60 18.07 7.95 -5.00
N GLY A 61 17.73 8.25 -6.25
CA GLY A 61 18.55 7.93 -7.42
C GLY A 61 18.41 6.50 -7.94
N ALA A 62 17.60 5.65 -7.32
CA ALA A 62 17.35 4.29 -7.83
C ALA A 62 16.49 4.27 -9.10
N VAL A 63 15.58 5.24 -9.25
CA VAL A 63 14.80 5.41 -10.49
C VAL A 63 15.69 6.12 -11.51
N GLY A 64 16.10 5.39 -12.55
CA GLY A 64 17.03 5.86 -13.57
C GLY A 64 16.37 6.51 -14.79
N GLY A 65 15.04 6.42 -14.92
CA GLY A 65 14.30 7.04 -16.01
C GLY A 65 12.83 6.58 -16.09
N GLY A 66 12.11 7.18 -17.05
CA GLY A 66 10.69 6.94 -17.28
C GLY A 66 9.77 7.97 -16.64
N ARG A 67 8.47 7.78 -16.80
CA ARG A 67 7.41 8.62 -16.24
C ARG A 67 6.40 7.74 -15.51
N VAL A 68 5.91 8.23 -14.37
CA VAL A 68 4.79 7.64 -13.65
C VAL A 68 3.77 8.73 -13.39
N THR A 69 2.60 8.60 -13.98
CA THR A 69 1.50 9.57 -13.89
C THR A 69 0.31 8.91 -13.23
N TYR A 70 -0.32 9.59 -12.27
CA TYR A 70 -1.59 9.16 -11.68
C TYR A 70 -2.54 10.35 -11.63
N ASP A 71 -3.75 10.21 -12.19
CA ASP A 71 -4.74 11.29 -12.24
C ASP A 71 -4.15 12.61 -12.77
N ALA A 72 -3.53 12.53 -13.96
CA ALA A 72 -2.79 13.59 -14.67
C ALA A 72 -1.58 14.21 -13.92
N ARG A 73 -1.14 13.63 -12.80
CA ARG A 73 -0.02 14.14 -11.98
C ARG A 73 1.21 13.25 -12.08
N SER A 74 2.36 13.82 -12.45
CA SER A 74 3.65 13.12 -12.49
C SER A 74 4.15 12.84 -11.07
N LEU A 75 4.12 11.58 -10.63
CA LEU A 75 4.50 11.18 -9.27
C LEU A 75 6.00 11.33 -9.00
N LEU A 76 6.83 11.12 -10.03
CA LEU A 76 8.30 11.21 -9.93
C LEU A 76 8.80 12.64 -9.73
N GLU A 77 8.01 13.63 -10.15
CA GLU A 77 8.35 15.07 -10.09
C GLU A 77 7.81 15.77 -8.84
N LEU A 78 6.98 15.11 -8.03
CA LEU A 78 6.41 15.70 -6.82
C LEU A 78 7.47 16.03 -5.75
N GLY A 79 7.25 17.09 -4.98
CA GLY A 79 7.98 17.30 -3.73
C GLY A 79 7.62 16.24 -2.67
N ASP A 80 8.50 16.06 -1.68
CA ASP A 80 8.32 15.01 -0.66
C ASP A 80 7.01 15.17 0.13
N ALA A 81 6.62 16.42 0.46
CA ALA A 81 5.35 16.71 1.15
C ALA A 81 4.12 16.35 0.30
N GLN A 82 4.16 16.63 -1.01
CA GLN A 82 3.07 16.28 -1.93
C GLN A 82 2.96 14.75 -2.09
N MET A 83 4.10 14.07 -2.20
CA MET A 83 4.12 12.61 -2.28
C MET A 83 3.61 11.97 -0.97
N GLN A 84 3.98 12.53 0.19
CA GLN A 84 3.48 12.09 1.48
C GLN A 84 1.96 12.25 1.60
N ALA A 85 1.39 13.34 1.09
CA ALA A 85 -0.05 13.56 1.11
C ALA A 85 -0.82 12.52 0.26
N LEU A 86 -0.23 12.06 -0.85
CA LEU A 86 -0.84 11.04 -1.73
C LEU A 86 -0.76 9.62 -1.15
N ARG A 87 0.36 9.28 -0.51
CA ARG A 87 0.55 7.96 0.11
C ARG A 87 -0.48 7.73 1.20
N GLY A 88 -1.10 6.56 1.21
CA GLY A 88 -2.13 6.18 2.18
C GLY A 88 -3.52 6.71 1.84
N SER A 89 -3.65 8.02 1.55
CA SER A 89 -4.96 8.65 1.31
C SER A 89 -5.50 8.46 -0.12
N THR A 90 -4.61 8.49 -1.11
CA THR A 90 -4.98 8.46 -2.53
C THR A 90 -4.46 7.19 -3.19
N ILE A 91 -3.22 6.83 -2.88
CA ILE A 91 -2.56 5.60 -3.32
C ILE A 91 -2.07 4.86 -2.08
N ALA A 92 -2.57 3.65 -1.86
CA ALA A 92 -2.12 2.80 -0.76
C ALA A 92 -1.38 1.57 -1.29
N MET A 93 -0.55 0.97 -0.44
CA MET A 93 0.18 -0.25 -0.76
C MET A 93 -0.03 -1.31 0.31
N ILE A 94 -0.29 -2.54 -0.11
CA ILE A 94 -0.20 -3.75 0.71
C ILE A 94 1.14 -4.39 0.38
N PHE A 95 2.07 -4.36 1.35
CA PHE A 95 3.38 -5.00 1.24
C PHE A 95 3.32 -6.53 1.42
N GLN A 96 4.28 -7.22 0.80
CA GLN A 96 4.46 -8.68 0.82
C GLN A 96 4.55 -9.29 2.22
N ASP A 97 5.19 -8.62 3.18
CA ASP A 97 5.30 -9.10 4.56
C ASP A 97 4.47 -8.24 5.54
N PRO A 98 3.22 -8.63 5.85
CA PRO A 98 2.37 -7.91 6.79
C PRO A 98 2.92 -7.91 8.24
N MET A 99 3.86 -8.82 8.56
CA MET A 99 4.45 -8.91 9.91
C MET A 99 5.34 -7.71 10.21
N THR A 100 6.02 -7.18 9.19
CA THR A 100 6.86 -5.98 9.32
C THR A 100 6.06 -4.69 9.33
N ALA A 101 4.83 -4.70 8.80
CA ALA A 101 4.03 -3.50 8.67
C ALA A 101 3.35 -3.07 9.97
N LEU A 102 3.12 -4.00 10.90
CA LEU A 102 2.53 -3.68 12.21
C LEU A 102 3.62 -3.36 13.22
N ASN A 103 3.54 -2.17 13.83
CA ASN A 103 4.42 -1.81 14.93
C ASN A 103 4.11 -2.72 16.15
N PRO A 104 5.05 -3.56 16.61
CA PRO A 104 4.78 -4.57 17.64
C PRO A 104 4.44 -3.98 19.01
N VAL A 105 4.76 -2.70 19.25
CA VAL A 105 4.49 -2.01 20.52
C VAL A 105 3.21 -1.16 20.49
N LEU A 106 2.50 -1.11 19.37
CA LEU A 106 1.20 -0.44 19.27
C LEU A 106 0.07 -1.46 19.30
N ARG A 107 -1.04 -1.11 19.95
CA ARG A 107 -2.26 -1.90 19.87
C ARG A 107 -2.84 -1.78 18.46
N VAL A 108 -3.46 -2.85 17.99
CA VAL A 108 -4.00 -2.95 16.62
C VAL A 108 -5.02 -1.84 16.32
N GLY A 109 -5.92 -1.56 17.25
CA GLY A 109 -6.90 -0.49 17.09
C GLY A 109 -6.26 0.90 17.01
N ASP A 110 -5.19 1.13 17.79
CA ASP A 110 -4.47 2.41 17.80
C ASP A 110 -3.69 2.62 16.51
N ALA A 111 -3.09 1.57 15.95
CA ALA A 111 -2.39 1.61 14.67
C ALA A 111 -3.33 2.00 13.52
N ILE A 112 -4.51 1.37 13.43
CA ILE A 112 -5.51 1.73 12.41
C ILE A 112 -6.04 3.15 12.63
N ALA A 113 -6.37 3.49 13.89
CA ALA A 113 -6.85 4.83 14.23
C ALA A 113 -5.81 5.91 13.90
N GLN A 114 -4.52 5.64 14.08
CA GLN A 114 -3.44 6.56 13.72
C GLN A 114 -3.44 6.87 12.22
N VAL A 115 -3.53 5.84 11.36
CA VAL A 115 -3.63 6.03 9.89
C VAL A 115 -4.82 6.92 9.55
N ILE A 116 -5.98 6.66 10.14
CA ILE A 116 -7.19 7.46 9.92
C ILE A 116 -6.97 8.92 10.33
N ARG A 117 -6.39 9.18 11.51
CA ARG A 117 -6.12 10.54 11.98
C ARG A 117 -5.14 11.28 11.06
N SER A 118 -4.08 10.60 10.63
CA SER A 118 -3.04 11.18 9.79
C SER A 118 -3.53 11.62 8.41
N HIS A 119 -4.57 10.97 7.87
CA HIS A 119 -5.05 11.25 6.52
C HIS A 119 -6.42 11.93 6.44
N GLU A 120 -7.26 11.82 7.47
CA GLU A 120 -8.61 12.37 7.45
C GLU A 120 -8.86 13.50 8.48
N GLY A 121 -7.89 13.79 9.34
CA GLY A 121 -8.04 14.83 10.37
C GLY A 121 -9.13 14.55 11.41
N LEU A 122 -9.60 13.30 11.51
CA LEU A 122 -10.62 12.92 12.49
C LEU A 122 -10.08 13.01 13.92
N GLY A 123 -10.94 13.44 14.85
CA GLY A 123 -10.63 13.41 16.28
C GLY A 123 -10.48 11.98 16.81
N ALA A 124 -9.82 11.82 17.97
CA ALA A 124 -9.45 10.52 18.52
C ALA A 124 -10.63 9.54 18.67
N ARG A 125 -11.78 10.02 19.17
CA ARG A 125 -12.99 9.19 19.33
C ARG A 125 -13.52 8.69 17.98
N ALA A 126 -13.66 9.59 17.01
CA ALA A 126 -14.14 9.25 15.67
C ALA A 126 -13.19 8.30 14.95
N ALA A 127 -11.87 8.50 15.09
CA ALA A 127 -10.87 7.60 14.52
C ALA A 127 -10.90 6.19 15.16
N ARG A 128 -11.19 6.10 16.46
CA ARG A 128 -11.34 4.80 17.14
C ARG A 128 -12.57 4.04 16.67
N THR A 129 -13.73 4.71 16.57
CA THR A 129 -14.92 4.12 15.93
C THR A 129 -14.60 3.68 14.50
N ARG A 130 -13.92 4.57 13.77
CA ARG A 130 -13.20 4.36 12.51
C ARG A 130 -12.57 2.97 12.40
N ALA A 131 -11.62 2.77 13.30
CA ALA A 131 -10.79 1.58 13.34
C ALA A 131 -11.58 0.30 13.63
N LEU A 132 -12.57 0.37 14.52
CA LEU A 132 -13.44 -0.78 14.84
C LEU A 132 -14.25 -1.21 13.62
N GLU A 133 -14.88 -0.27 12.91
CA GLU A 133 -15.59 -0.55 11.66
C GLU A 133 -14.67 -1.20 10.62
N MET A 134 -13.44 -0.72 10.50
CA MET A 134 -12.46 -1.31 9.58
C MET A 134 -12.04 -2.73 9.98
N MET A 135 -11.85 -3.00 11.27
CA MET A 135 -11.55 -4.33 11.79
C MET A 135 -12.71 -5.31 11.52
N GLU A 136 -13.94 -4.87 11.72
CA GLU A 136 -15.15 -5.67 11.42
C GLU A 136 -15.27 -5.96 9.92
N ARG A 137 -15.05 -4.95 9.07
CA ARG A 137 -15.11 -5.10 7.61
C ARG A 137 -14.12 -6.12 7.04
N VAL A 138 -12.95 -6.27 7.65
CA VAL A 138 -11.98 -7.30 7.26
C VAL A 138 -12.18 -8.64 7.99
N GLY A 139 -13.25 -8.77 8.77
CA GLY A 139 -13.66 -10.00 9.43
C GLY A 139 -12.96 -10.32 10.75
N ILE A 140 -12.44 -9.33 11.46
CA ILE A 140 -11.96 -9.53 12.83
C ILE A 140 -13.16 -9.65 13.76
N ARG A 141 -13.43 -10.87 14.20
CA ARG A 141 -14.48 -11.16 15.20
C ARG A 141 -14.14 -10.47 16.52
N ASP A 142 -15.14 -9.88 17.16
CA ASP A 142 -15.01 -9.19 18.45
C ASP A 142 -13.97 -8.05 18.38
N ALA A 143 -14.13 -7.20 17.36
CA ALA A 143 -13.21 -6.09 17.06
C ALA A 143 -13.03 -5.15 18.26
N ALA A 144 -14.10 -4.86 19.01
CA ALA A 144 -14.05 -4.01 20.19
C ALA A 144 -13.04 -4.50 21.24
N ARG A 145 -13.06 -5.79 21.57
CA ARG A 145 -12.08 -6.39 22.48
C ARG A 145 -10.70 -6.47 21.83
N ARG A 146 -10.62 -6.97 20.58
CA ARG A 146 -9.36 -7.21 19.88
C ARG A 146 -8.60 -5.95 19.50
N ALA A 147 -9.26 -4.80 19.43
CA ALA A 147 -8.60 -3.51 19.19
C ALA A 147 -7.57 -3.16 20.27
N ALA A 148 -7.75 -3.69 21.49
CA ALA A 148 -6.81 -3.49 22.60
C ALA A 148 -5.61 -4.44 22.58
N ALA A 149 -5.61 -5.47 21.72
CA ALA A 149 -4.54 -6.44 21.63
C ALA A 149 -3.40 -5.96 20.71
N TYR A 150 -2.21 -6.49 20.96
CA TYR A 150 -0.99 -6.24 20.21
C TYR A 150 -0.89 -7.20 19.00
N PRO A 151 -0.06 -6.87 17.99
CA PRO A 151 0.10 -7.70 16.81
C PRO A 151 0.47 -9.15 17.12
N HIS A 152 1.31 -9.39 18.14
CA HIS A 152 1.76 -10.74 18.50
C HIS A 152 0.63 -11.67 18.98
N GLU A 153 -0.52 -11.11 19.38
CA GLU A 153 -1.71 -11.85 19.84
C GLU A 153 -2.65 -12.26 18.68
N PHE A 154 -2.31 -11.88 17.45
CA PHE A 154 -3.08 -12.20 16.24
C PHE A 154 -2.40 -13.35 15.46
N SER A 155 -3.20 -14.21 14.81
CA SER A 155 -2.69 -15.18 13.83
C SER A 155 -2.16 -14.47 12.58
N GLY A 156 -1.36 -15.15 11.75
CA GLY A 156 -0.82 -14.59 10.50
C GLY A 156 -1.91 -14.00 9.59
N GLY A 157 -2.96 -14.79 9.29
CA GLY A 157 -4.08 -14.31 8.48
C GLY A 157 -4.88 -13.17 9.11
N MET A 158 -4.98 -13.11 10.44
CA MET A 158 -5.58 -11.96 11.11
C MET A 158 -4.71 -10.70 10.97
N ARG A 159 -3.39 -10.80 11.11
CA ARG A 159 -2.47 -9.66 10.90
C ARG A 159 -2.53 -9.15 9.47
N GLN A 160 -2.61 -10.04 8.49
CA GLN A 160 -2.79 -9.67 7.09
C GLN A 160 -4.11 -8.92 6.85
N ARG A 161 -5.21 -9.38 7.45
CA ARG A 161 -6.50 -8.65 7.44
C ARG A 161 -6.38 -7.26 8.06
N ILE A 162 -5.66 -7.13 9.18
CA ILE A 162 -5.38 -5.82 9.80
C ILE A 162 -4.56 -4.93 8.84
N HIS A 163 -3.55 -5.47 8.18
CA HIS A 163 -2.75 -4.72 7.20
C HIS A 163 -3.60 -4.22 6.02
N ILE A 164 -4.50 -5.08 5.51
CA ILE A 164 -5.51 -4.69 4.50
C ILE A 164 -6.41 -3.58 5.06
N ALA A 165 -6.89 -3.70 6.31
CA ALA A 165 -7.70 -2.67 6.95
C ALA A 165 -6.98 -1.33 7.03
N MET A 166 -5.69 -1.32 7.39
CA MET A 166 -4.86 -0.11 7.42
C MET A 166 -4.71 0.52 6.03
N ALA A 167 -4.41 -0.29 5.00
CA ALA A 167 -4.27 0.20 3.63
C ALA A 167 -5.59 0.81 3.11
N LEU A 168 -6.74 0.24 3.48
CA LEU A 168 -8.05 0.70 3.05
C LEU A 168 -8.66 1.79 3.93
N ALA A 169 -8.08 2.06 5.11
CA ALA A 169 -8.68 2.93 6.13
C ALA A 169 -8.95 4.34 5.60
N ALA A 170 -8.00 4.90 4.87
CA ALA A 170 -8.09 6.24 4.30
C ALA A 170 -8.81 6.30 2.94
N ARG A 171 -9.48 5.21 2.52
CA ARG A 171 -10.23 5.09 1.25
C ARG A 171 -9.39 5.47 0.02
N PRO A 172 -8.25 4.79 -0.20
CA PRO A 172 -7.42 5.04 -1.38
C PRO A 172 -8.20 4.76 -2.65
N THR A 173 -7.80 5.46 -3.70
CA THR A 173 -8.39 5.38 -5.04
C THR A 173 -7.61 4.44 -5.97
N LEU A 174 -6.34 4.20 -5.64
CA LEU A 174 -5.48 3.17 -6.22
C LEU A 174 -4.87 2.33 -5.10
N LEU A 175 -4.96 1.01 -5.23
CA LEU A 175 -4.36 0.05 -4.30
C LEU A 175 -3.31 -0.77 -5.03
N LEU A 176 -2.06 -0.64 -4.62
CA LEU A 176 -0.97 -1.48 -5.10
C LEU A 176 -0.80 -2.66 -4.14
N ALA A 177 -0.92 -3.89 -4.64
CA ALA A 177 -0.86 -5.07 -3.81
C ALA A 177 0.32 -5.95 -4.25
N ASP A 178 1.37 -5.98 -3.42
CA ASP A 178 2.61 -6.71 -3.68
C ASP A 178 2.53 -8.07 -3.00
N GLU A 179 2.14 -9.08 -3.78
CA GLU A 179 1.84 -10.44 -3.33
C GLU A 179 0.92 -10.50 -2.09
N PRO A 180 -0.30 -9.92 -2.17
CA PRO A 180 -1.17 -9.76 -1.02
C PRO A 180 -1.80 -11.07 -0.54
N THR A 181 -1.54 -12.20 -1.20
CA THR A 181 -2.15 -13.51 -0.92
C THR A 181 -1.15 -14.54 -0.41
N THR A 182 0.15 -14.25 -0.33
CA THR A 182 1.17 -15.26 0.02
C THR A 182 1.03 -15.82 1.44
N ALA A 183 0.42 -15.04 2.35
CA ALA A 183 0.12 -15.44 3.72
C ALA A 183 -1.35 -15.87 3.95
N LEU A 184 -2.19 -15.84 2.91
CA LEU A 184 -3.52 -16.42 2.94
C LEU A 184 -3.37 -17.88 2.53
N ASP A 185 -3.51 -18.81 3.49
CA ASP A 185 -3.57 -20.24 3.20
C ASP A 185 -4.55 -20.53 2.06
N VAL A 186 -4.23 -21.57 1.28
CA VAL A 186 -5.00 -22.12 0.14
C VAL A 186 -6.44 -22.56 0.52
N ILE A 187 -6.88 -22.36 1.76
CA ILE A 187 -8.20 -22.76 2.25
C ILE A 187 -9.11 -21.53 2.33
N VAL A 188 -9.55 -21.04 1.18
CA VAL A 188 -10.79 -20.27 1.07
C VAL A 188 -11.62 -20.90 -0.05
N GLN A 189 -12.34 -21.96 0.30
CA GLN A 189 -13.53 -22.44 -0.41
C GLN A 189 -14.76 -22.14 0.46
#